data_AF-A0A7V8YE70-F1
#
_entry.id   AF-A0A7V8YE70-F1
#
_cell.length_a   1.000
_cell.length_b   1.000
_cell.length_c   1.000
_cell.angle_alpha   90.00
_cell.angle_beta   90.00
_cell.angle_gamma   90.00
#
_symmetry.space_group_name_H-M   'P 1'
#
loop_
_entity.id
_entity.type
_entity.pdbx_description
1 polymer ?
#
loop_
_entity_poly.entity_id
_entity_poly.type
_entity_poly.pdbx_seq_one_letter_code
_entity_poly.pdbx_strand_id
1 'polypeptide(L)'
;MSVARHFEALAAYRAGAIRIVPTDGEPEDLVGDGGGLETAFSSIGQHPLVGVLRDPGIHEVLLVDGDLSVAVERAAAGGRLTVRWATTTVVDEAVEIPPVDPGWSGPWFRPDPATEVTDLRKDLWDPTVELHVVADVADQVRWYRGGVHGRGMGAEPLRGVVRALDPAELGSRSFQRAHGVKWSYIAGAMAGGIASVDLLVAMAKAGLIGFFGSGGLPLEAVEAALQRVQKEMPVGGSYGFNLLHN
;
A
#
# COMPACT_ATOMS: atom_id res chain seq x y z
N MET A 1 11.37 -15.72 -8.95
CA MET A 1 10.48 -14.55 -9.07
C MET A 1 10.20 -14.37 -10.54
N SER A 2 8.95 -14.13 -10.91
CA SER A 2 8.61 -14.11 -12.33
C SER A 2 9.35 -12.95 -12.99
N VAL A 3 10.19 -13.26 -13.98
CA VAL A 3 10.83 -12.31 -14.87
C VAL A 3 9.81 -11.35 -15.50
N ALA A 4 8.51 -11.69 -15.47
CA ALA A 4 7.37 -10.81 -15.76
C ALA A 4 7.50 -9.35 -15.28
N ARG A 5 8.02 -9.08 -14.09
CA ARG A 5 8.12 -7.68 -13.60
C ARG A 5 9.21 -6.87 -14.30
N HIS A 6 10.33 -7.52 -14.61
CA HIS A 6 11.36 -6.92 -15.43
C HIS A 6 10.82 -6.69 -16.85
N PHE A 7 10.01 -7.62 -17.38
CA PHE A 7 9.32 -7.41 -18.65
C PHE A 7 8.37 -6.21 -18.64
N GLU A 8 7.59 -5.97 -17.59
CA GLU A 8 6.74 -4.78 -17.48
C GLU A 8 7.54 -3.48 -17.51
N ALA A 9 8.66 -3.41 -16.76
CA ALA A 9 9.56 -2.26 -16.80
C ALA A 9 10.17 -2.05 -18.21
N LEU A 10 10.49 -3.14 -18.90
CA LEU A 10 11.09 -3.12 -20.22
C LEU A 10 10.07 -2.94 -21.36
N ALA A 11 8.78 -3.19 -21.13
CA ALA A 11 7.72 -3.01 -22.11
C ALA A 11 7.59 -1.54 -22.58
N ALA A 12 7.98 -0.59 -21.73
CA ALA A 12 8.05 0.83 -22.09
C ALA A 12 9.00 1.10 -23.28
N TYR A 13 9.99 0.25 -23.52
CA TYR A 13 10.89 0.35 -24.67
C TYR A 13 10.28 -0.15 -25.97
N ARG A 14 9.11 -0.82 -25.96
CA ARG A 14 8.40 -1.26 -27.17
C ARG A 14 9.29 -2.07 -28.14
N ALA A 15 10.19 -2.89 -27.59
CA ALA A 15 11.02 -3.80 -28.37
C ALA A 15 10.15 -4.91 -28.99
N GLY A 16 10.60 -5.48 -30.11
CA GLY A 16 9.96 -6.65 -30.73
C GLY A 16 10.26 -7.94 -29.94
N ALA A 17 11.41 -8.01 -29.30
CA ALA A 17 11.77 -9.07 -28.38
C ALA A 17 12.54 -8.52 -27.17
N ILE A 18 12.27 -9.11 -26.01
CA ILE A 18 12.97 -8.84 -24.76
C ILE A 18 13.52 -10.16 -24.26
N ARG A 19 14.82 -10.21 -24.01
CA ARG A 19 15.51 -11.34 -23.39
C ARG A 19 16.10 -10.90 -22.06
N ILE A 20 15.90 -11.70 -21.03
CA ILE A 20 16.51 -11.50 -19.72
C ILE A 20 17.29 -12.77 -19.41
N VAL A 21 18.58 -12.59 -19.14
CA VAL A 21 19.52 -13.67 -18.80
C VAL A 21 19.77 -13.62 -17.30
N PRO A 22 19.28 -14.61 -16.54
CA PRO A 22 19.59 -14.72 -15.13
C PRO A 22 21.08 -15.02 -14.89
N THR A 23 21.59 -14.68 -13.71
CA THR A 23 22.92 -15.11 -13.25
C THR A 23 22.99 -16.63 -13.10
N ASP A 24 21.89 -17.24 -12.65
CA ASP A 24 21.73 -18.69 -12.52
C ASP A 24 20.37 -19.09 -13.12
N GLY A 25 20.36 -19.99 -14.10
CA GLY A 25 19.14 -20.48 -14.75
C GLY A 25 19.15 -20.29 -16.27
N GLU A 26 18.02 -20.59 -16.90
CA GLU A 26 17.84 -20.43 -18.36
C GLU A 26 17.39 -19.00 -18.69
N PRO A 27 17.80 -18.43 -19.84
CA PRO A 27 17.27 -17.17 -20.34
C PRO A 27 15.76 -17.21 -20.55
N GLU A 28 15.11 -16.09 -20.27
CA GLU A 28 13.68 -15.92 -20.49
C GLU A 28 13.44 -14.89 -21.60
N ASP A 29 12.58 -15.25 -22.55
CA ASP A 29 12.26 -14.44 -23.73
C ASP A 29 10.78 -14.03 -23.73
N LEU A 30 10.51 -12.77 -24.08
CA LEU A 30 9.17 -12.25 -24.30
C LEU A 30 9.08 -11.56 -25.66
N VAL A 31 7.99 -11.81 -26.38
CA VAL A 31 7.64 -11.10 -27.61
C VAL A 31 6.92 -9.80 -27.22
N GLY A 32 7.42 -8.68 -27.72
CA GLY A 32 6.81 -7.36 -27.53
C GLY A 32 6.12 -6.86 -28.79
N ASP A 33 5.52 -5.67 -28.70
CA ASP A 33 4.75 -5.05 -29.80
C ASP A 33 5.62 -4.64 -31.00
N GLY A 34 6.91 -4.36 -30.76
CA GLY A 34 7.88 -3.94 -31.77
C GLY A 34 7.63 -2.57 -32.42
N GLY A 35 8.56 -2.17 -33.28
CA GLY A 35 8.52 -0.93 -34.07
C GLY A 35 8.71 0.37 -33.28
N GLY A 36 9.14 0.30 -32.02
CA GLY A 36 9.23 1.45 -31.13
C GLY A 36 10.55 1.61 -30.39
N LEU A 37 11.49 0.66 -30.49
CA LEU A 37 12.69 0.61 -29.65
C LEU A 37 13.58 1.85 -29.79
N GLU A 38 13.84 2.31 -31.01
CA GLU A 38 14.72 3.47 -31.25
C GLU A 38 14.16 4.75 -30.62
N THR A 39 12.87 5.02 -30.86
CA THR A 39 12.19 6.22 -30.34
C THR A 39 12.06 6.15 -28.83
N ALA A 40 11.67 4.98 -28.30
CA ALA A 40 11.53 4.79 -26.87
C ALA A 40 12.88 4.89 -26.16
N PHE A 41 13.94 4.28 -26.68
CA PHE A 41 15.28 4.36 -26.10
C PHE A 41 15.82 5.79 -26.11
N SER A 42 15.59 6.54 -27.18
CA SER A 42 15.98 7.96 -27.27
C SER A 42 15.21 8.86 -26.29
N SER A 43 13.95 8.53 -25.99
CA SER A 43 13.11 9.29 -25.06
C SER A 43 13.30 8.90 -23.59
N ILE A 44 13.42 7.60 -23.30
CA ILE A 44 13.48 7.03 -21.96
C ILE A 44 14.93 7.00 -21.45
N GLY A 45 15.89 6.85 -22.37
CA GLY A 45 17.30 6.69 -22.06
C GLY A 45 17.64 5.32 -21.47
N GLN A 46 18.88 5.18 -21.01
CA GLN A 46 19.43 3.90 -20.49
C GLN A 46 19.06 3.57 -19.04
N HIS A 47 18.57 4.55 -18.27
CA HIS A 47 18.43 4.40 -16.80
C HIS A 47 17.51 3.23 -16.38
N PRO A 48 16.29 3.08 -16.93
CA PRO A 48 15.43 1.93 -16.58
C PRO A 48 16.04 0.58 -16.97
N LEU A 49 16.69 0.51 -18.13
CA LEU A 49 17.38 -0.70 -18.60
C LEU A 49 18.54 -1.10 -17.68
N VAL A 50 19.44 -0.18 -17.36
CA VAL A 50 20.55 -0.41 -16.41
C VAL A 50 20.04 -0.74 -15.01
N GLY A 51 18.91 -0.15 -14.62
CA GLY A 51 18.22 -0.41 -13.36
C GLY A 51 17.84 -1.87 -13.15
N VAL A 52 17.60 -2.65 -14.21
CA VAL A 52 17.30 -4.09 -14.09
C VAL A 52 18.48 -4.86 -13.50
N LEU A 53 19.72 -4.45 -13.78
CA LEU A 53 20.92 -5.08 -13.21
C LEU A 53 21.11 -4.79 -11.71
N ARG A 54 20.24 -3.99 -11.08
CA ARG A 54 20.17 -3.91 -9.62
C ARG A 54 19.73 -5.23 -8.99
N ASP A 55 18.96 -6.04 -9.71
CA ASP A 55 18.67 -7.41 -9.28
C ASP A 55 19.93 -8.28 -9.46
N PRO A 56 20.54 -8.81 -8.37
CA PRO A 56 21.74 -9.64 -8.48
C PRO A 56 21.50 -10.96 -9.22
N GLY A 57 20.23 -11.38 -9.34
CA GLY A 57 19.83 -12.55 -10.10
C GLY A 57 19.78 -12.32 -11.61
N ILE A 58 19.97 -11.09 -12.10
CA ILE A 58 20.06 -10.80 -13.54
C ILE A 58 21.52 -10.50 -13.92
N HIS A 59 21.98 -11.21 -14.96
CA HIS A 59 23.29 -11.02 -15.56
C HIS A 59 23.22 -10.07 -16.76
N GLU A 60 22.22 -10.24 -17.64
CA GLU A 60 22.09 -9.48 -18.88
C GLU A 60 20.61 -9.24 -19.21
N VAL A 61 20.33 -8.12 -19.88
CA VAL A 61 19.07 -7.84 -20.55
C VAL A 61 19.35 -7.42 -21.98
N LEU A 62 18.60 -7.96 -22.93
CA LEU A 62 18.70 -7.67 -24.36
C LEU A 62 17.33 -7.28 -24.92
N LEU A 63 17.25 -6.12 -25.55
CA LEU A 63 16.11 -5.62 -26.30
C LEU A 63 16.42 -5.69 -27.79
N VAL A 64 15.52 -6.22 -28.61
CA VAL A 64 15.69 -6.35 -30.06
C VAL A 64 14.46 -5.84 -30.79
N ASP A 65 14.66 -5.05 -31.84
CA ASP A 65 13.60 -4.56 -32.72
C ASP A 65 14.14 -4.41 -34.15
N GLY A 66 13.84 -5.39 -35.01
CA GLY A 66 14.45 -5.49 -36.34
C GLY A 66 15.97 -5.62 -36.26
N ASP A 67 16.68 -4.70 -36.91
CA ASP A 67 18.15 -4.65 -36.90
C ASP A 67 18.73 -3.97 -35.65
N LEU A 68 17.92 -3.30 -34.83
CA LEU A 68 18.38 -2.62 -33.62
C LEU A 68 18.41 -3.58 -32.44
N SER A 69 19.53 -3.62 -31.72
CA SER A 69 19.64 -4.30 -30.42
C SER A 69 20.27 -3.42 -29.36
N VAL A 70 19.71 -3.44 -28.15
CA VAL A 70 20.23 -2.74 -26.97
C VAL A 70 20.41 -3.77 -25.85
N ALA A 71 21.64 -3.95 -25.38
CA ALA A 71 21.99 -4.89 -24.33
C ALA A 71 22.61 -4.18 -23.14
N VAL A 72 22.26 -4.58 -21.92
CA VAL A 72 23.02 -4.23 -20.73
C VAL A 72 23.43 -5.50 -20.00
N GLU A 73 24.71 -5.64 -19.66
CA GLU A 73 25.26 -6.79 -18.95
C GLU A 73 26.03 -6.36 -17.69
N ARG A 74 26.11 -7.24 -16.70
CA ARG A 74 26.89 -7.02 -15.48
C ARG A 74 28.38 -7.22 -15.77
N ALA A 75 29.19 -6.21 -15.44
CA ALA A 75 30.65 -6.23 -15.55
C ALA A 75 31.31 -6.03 -14.17
N ALA A 76 32.62 -6.30 -14.06
CA ALA A 76 33.33 -6.44 -12.77
C ALA A 76 33.20 -5.28 -11.75
N ALA A 77 32.84 -4.07 -12.19
CA ALA A 77 32.64 -2.89 -11.32
C ALA A 77 31.31 -2.14 -11.57
N GLY A 78 30.36 -2.71 -12.32
CA GLY A 78 29.14 -2.03 -12.76
C GLY A 78 28.43 -2.79 -13.86
N GLY A 79 28.00 -2.09 -14.89
CA GLY A 79 27.42 -2.69 -16.09
C GLY A 79 28.14 -2.22 -17.35
N ARG A 80 27.77 -2.82 -18.48
CA ARG A 80 28.19 -2.39 -19.81
C ARG A 80 26.96 -2.30 -20.70
N LEU A 81 26.75 -1.14 -21.33
CA LEU A 81 25.70 -0.91 -22.31
C LEU A 81 26.29 -1.12 -23.71
N THR A 82 25.64 -1.95 -24.51
CA THR A 82 25.97 -2.15 -25.92
C THR A 82 24.74 -1.88 -26.78
N VAL A 83 24.86 -0.97 -27.76
CA VAL A 83 23.85 -0.75 -28.80
C VAL A 83 24.43 -1.18 -30.14
N ARG A 84 23.71 -2.02 -30.88
CA ARG A 84 24.09 -2.46 -32.22
C ARG A 84 23.00 -2.19 -33.23
N TRP A 85 23.42 -1.83 -34.43
CA TRP A 85 22.58 -1.83 -35.63
C TRP A 85 23.11 -2.89 -36.59
N ALA A 86 22.31 -3.93 -36.83
CA ALA A 86 22.71 -5.17 -37.48
C ALA A 86 24.00 -5.73 -36.83
N THR A 87 25.11 -5.74 -37.56
CA THR A 87 26.42 -6.23 -37.06
C THR A 87 27.31 -5.14 -36.49
N THR A 88 26.91 -3.88 -36.57
CA THR A 88 27.75 -2.73 -36.21
C THR A 88 27.42 -2.27 -34.80
N THR A 89 28.40 -2.32 -33.90
CA THR A 89 28.29 -1.69 -32.57
C THR A 89 28.39 -0.18 -32.72
N VAL A 90 27.35 0.54 -32.29
CA VAL A 90 27.28 2.00 -32.32
C VAL A 90 27.55 2.62 -30.95
N VAL A 91 27.25 1.89 -29.87
CA VAL A 91 27.57 2.28 -28.49
C VAL A 91 28.15 1.06 -27.77
N ASP A 92 29.26 1.26 -27.07
CA ASP A 92 29.86 0.32 -26.13
C ASP A 92 30.50 1.14 -25.00
N GLU A 93 29.79 1.24 -23.87
CA GLU A 93 30.25 2.04 -22.73
C GLU A 93 30.03 1.33 -21.39
N ALA A 94 30.90 1.66 -20.44
CA ALA A 94 30.69 1.27 -19.06
C ALA A 94 29.59 2.14 -18.45
N VAL A 95 28.64 1.49 -17.78
CA VAL A 95 27.53 2.15 -17.08
C VAL A 95 27.62 1.82 -15.60
N GLU A 96 27.33 2.79 -14.76
CA GLU A 96 27.23 2.55 -13.33
C GLU A 96 25.88 1.88 -13.05
N ILE A 97 25.89 0.69 -12.45
CA ILE A 97 24.67 0.12 -11.87
C ILE A 97 24.43 0.91 -10.60
N PRO A 98 23.39 1.76 -10.54
CA PRO A 98 23.20 2.59 -9.38
C PRO A 98 22.93 1.65 -8.20
N PRO A 99 23.69 1.75 -7.10
CA PRO A 99 23.38 1.00 -5.89
C PRO A 99 21.92 1.24 -5.49
N VAL A 100 21.26 0.20 -4.97
CA VAL A 100 19.92 0.35 -4.40
C VAL A 100 20.08 1.13 -3.09
N ASP A 101 20.21 2.46 -3.21
CA ASP A 101 20.56 3.41 -2.15
C ASP A 101 21.78 2.92 -1.31
N PRO A 102 23.03 3.28 -1.67
CA PRO A 102 24.25 2.73 -1.07
C PRO A 102 24.38 3.04 0.43
N GLY A 103 23.56 3.96 0.95
CA GLY A 103 23.45 4.29 2.38
C GLY A 103 22.24 3.67 3.09
N TRP A 104 21.39 2.91 2.41
CA TRP A 104 20.17 2.35 3.01
C TRP A 104 20.48 1.19 3.95
N SER A 105 20.26 1.45 5.24
CA SER A 105 20.36 0.45 6.32
C SER A 105 18.98 -0.03 6.81
N GLY A 106 17.90 0.43 6.18
CA GLY A 106 16.53 0.15 6.59
C GLY A 106 15.99 -1.21 6.11
N PRO A 107 14.70 -1.48 6.39
CA PRO A 107 14.06 -2.71 5.98
C PRO A 107 13.93 -2.80 4.45
N TRP A 108 13.88 -4.04 3.97
CA TRP A 108 13.65 -4.39 2.58
C TRP A 108 12.27 -4.99 2.43
N PHE A 109 11.62 -4.72 1.30
CA PHE A 109 10.30 -5.25 1.01
C PHE A 109 10.21 -5.67 -0.45
N ARG A 110 9.63 -6.84 -0.70
CA ARG A 110 9.33 -7.34 -2.04
C ARG A 110 7.84 -7.11 -2.28
N PRO A 111 7.44 -6.01 -2.94
CA PRO A 111 6.03 -5.71 -3.17
C PRO A 111 5.39 -6.80 -4.04
N ASP A 112 4.11 -7.09 -3.84
CA ASP A 112 3.34 -7.89 -4.80
C ASP A 112 2.79 -6.95 -5.89
N PRO A 113 3.21 -7.08 -7.16
CA PRO A 113 2.79 -6.17 -8.23
C PRO A 113 1.28 -6.17 -8.45
N ALA A 114 0.59 -7.30 -8.20
CA ALA A 114 -0.85 -7.37 -8.34
C ALA A 114 -1.60 -6.50 -7.31
N THR A 115 -0.87 -5.99 -6.30
CA THR A 115 -1.42 -5.17 -5.22
C THR A 115 -1.00 -3.70 -5.30
N GLU A 116 -0.41 -3.27 -6.43
CA GLU A 116 -0.04 -1.87 -6.63
C GLU A 116 -1.26 -0.96 -6.50
N VAL A 117 -1.07 0.14 -5.79
CA VAL A 117 -2.13 1.10 -5.45
C VAL A 117 -2.22 2.14 -6.55
N THR A 118 -3.31 2.10 -7.31
CA THR A 118 -3.60 3.06 -8.38
C THR A 118 -4.40 4.28 -7.90
N ASP A 119 -5.15 4.14 -6.79
CA ASP A 119 -5.90 5.23 -6.15
C ASP A 119 -5.52 5.27 -4.66
N LEU A 120 -4.42 5.98 -4.38
CA LEU A 120 -3.90 6.11 -3.03
C LEU A 120 -4.90 6.79 -2.08
N ARG A 121 -5.70 7.74 -2.59
CA ARG A 121 -6.68 8.43 -1.75
C ARG A 121 -7.72 7.43 -1.25
N LYS A 122 -8.31 6.64 -2.14
CA LYS A 122 -9.31 5.64 -1.76
C LYS A 122 -8.76 4.69 -0.69
N ASP A 123 -7.54 4.19 -0.87
CA ASP A 123 -6.96 3.22 0.05
C ASP A 123 -6.56 3.84 1.40
N LEU A 124 -6.07 5.08 1.41
CA LEU A 124 -5.79 5.80 2.68
C LEU A 124 -7.06 6.08 3.50
N TRP A 125 -8.24 6.08 2.87
CA TRP A 125 -9.52 6.22 3.56
C TRP A 125 -10.07 4.89 4.09
N ASP A 126 -9.46 3.75 3.75
CA ASP A 126 -9.81 2.44 4.32
C ASP A 126 -8.79 2.05 5.39
N PRO A 127 -9.10 2.23 6.69
CA PRO A 127 -8.15 1.94 7.76
C PRO A 127 -7.87 0.44 7.91
N THR A 128 -8.64 -0.43 7.25
CA THR A 128 -8.48 -1.88 7.36
C THR A 128 -7.49 -2.45 6.35
N VAL A 129 -6.97 -1.61 5.45
CA VAL A 129 -5.97 -1.98 4.45
C VAL A 129 -4.59 -1.58 4.94
N GLU A 130 -3.66 -2.54 4.94
CA GLU A 130 -2.25 -2.25 5.16
C GLU A 130 -1.62 -1.78 3.85
N LEU A 131 -0.78 -0.74 3.93
CA LEU A 131 -0.09 -0.16 2.78
C LEU A 131 1.41 -0.12 3.03
N HIS A 132 2.17 -0.46 2.00
CA HIS A 132 3.62 -0.46 1.98
C HIS A 132 4.11 0.57 0.99
N VAL A 133 5.07 1.38 1.41
CA VAL A 133 5.68 2.42 0.58
C VAL A 133 7.10 2.03 0.25
N VAL A 134 7.41 1.97 -1.03
CA VAL A 134 8.75 1.67 -1.53
C VAL A 134 9.23 2.81 -2.44
N ALA A 135 10.54 2.97 -2.54
CA ALA A 135 11.14 3.75 -3.60
C ALA A 135 11.59 2.78 -4.69
N ASP A 136 10.99 2.91 -5.88
CA ASP A 136 11.30 2.05 -7.00
C ASP A 136 12.70 2.34 -7.57
N VAL A 137 13.07 1.62 -8.64
CA VAL A 137 14.41 1.77 -9.24
C VAL A 137 14.68 3.16 -9.82
N ALA A 138 13.66 3.98 -10.05
CA ALA A 138 13.74 5.36 -10.54
C ALA A 138 13.57 6.39 -9.41
N ASP A 139 13.69 5.97 -8.13
CA ASP A 139 13.40 6.76 -6.93
C ASP A 139 11.96 7.30 -6.88
N GLN A 140 11.04 6.70 -7.64
CA GLN A 140 9.63 7.04 -7.57
C GLN A 140 8.98 6.32 -6.39
N VAL A 141 8.14 7.06 -5.67
CA VAL A 141 7.39 6.50 -4.55
C VAL A 141 6.22 5.68 -5.09
N ARG A 142 6.21 4.39 -4.75
CA ARG A 142 5.12 3.47 -5.08
C ARG A 142 4.51 2.86 -3.83
N TRP A 143 3.24 2.49 -3.95
CA TRP A 143 2.40 2.03 -2.85
C TRP A 143 1.80 0.66 -3.19
N TYR A 144 1.80 -0.26 -2.22
CA TYR A 144 1.33 -1.62 -2.40
C TYR A 144 0.52 -2.10 -1.21
N ARG A 145 -0.57 -2.84 -1.46
CA ARG A 145 -1.38 -3.45 -0.38
C ARG A 145 -0.79 -4.75 0.17
N GLY A 146 0.18 -5.34 -0.53
CA GLY A 146 0.75 -6.63 -0.17
C GLY A 146 2.18 -6.82 -0.68
N GLY A 147 2.84 -7.83 -0.10
CA GLY A 147 4.20 -8.20 -0.43
C GLY A 147 4.85 -8.99 0.69
N VAL A 148 6.16 -9.19 0.61
CA VAL A 148 6.93 -9.98 1.57
C VAL A 148 8.10 -9.16 2.09
N HIS A 149 8.20 -9.04 3.42
CA HIS A 149 9.35 -8.43 4.07
C HIS A 149 10.64 -9.24 3.86
N GLY A 150 11.75 -8.53 3.73
CA GLY A 150 13.08 -9.11 3.61
C GLY A 150 13.70 -8.92 2.23
N ARG A 151 14.96 -9.34 2.14
CA ARG A 151 15.75 -9.28 0.90
C ARG A 151 15.33 -10.37 -0.08
N GLY A 152 15.78 -10.23 -1.33
CA GLY A 152 15.57 -11.18 -2.42
C GLY A 152 15.48 -10.44 -3.74
N MET A 153 15.24 -11.16 -4.84
CA MET A 153 14.94 -10.55 -6.14
C MET A 153 13.79 -9.54 -5.99
N GLY A 154 13.79 -8.47 -6.79
CA GLY A 154 12.80 -7.37 -6.74
C GLY A 154 12.50 -6.79 -5.35
N ALA A 155 13.45 -6.85 -4.41
CA ALA A 155 13.33 -6.19 -3.11
C ALA A 155 13.70 -4.71 -3.24
N GLU A 156 12.84 -3.86 -2.73
CA GLU A 156 12.99 -2.41 -2.74
C GLU A 156 13.18 -1.89 -1.31
N PRO A 157 13.85 -0.73 -1.12
CA PRO A 157 13.90 -0.05 0.15
C PRO A 157 12.48 0.28 0.65
N LEU A 158 12.10 -0.30 1.78
CA LEU A 158 10.80 -0.04 2.39
C LEU A 158 10.86 1.31 3.11
N ARG A 159 10.27 2.33 2.51
CA ARG A 159 10.25 3.70 3.05
C ARG A 159 9.23 3.86 4.18
N GLY A 160 8.18 3.06 4.20
CA GLY A 160 7.19 3.10 5.29
C GLY A 160 6.09 2.05 5.18
N VAL A 161 5.34 1.90 6.27
CA VAL A 161 4.16 1.04 6.34
C VAL A 161 3.04 1.80 7.03
N VAL A 162 1.86 1.82 6.43
CA VAL A 162 0.61 2.22 7.09
C VAL A 162 -0.10 0.93 7.46
N ARG A 163 -0.09 0.58 8.76
CA ARG A 163 -0.68 -0.67 9.21
C ARG A 163 -2.20 -0.61 9.17
N ALA A 164 -2.81 -1.74 8.84
CA ALA A 164 -4.24 -1.93 9.04
C ALA A 164 -4.58 -1.79 10.53
N LEU A 165 -5.67 -1.10 10.82
CA LEU A 165 -6.23 -0.88 12.14
C LEU A 165 -7.75 -1.00 12.06
N ASP A 166 -8.33 -1.95 12.78
CA ASP A 166 -9.78 -1.96 13.00
C ASP A 166 -10.15 -0.78 13.92
N PRO A 167 -11.03 0.15 13.50
CA PRO A 167 -11.42 1.27 14.35
C PRO A 167 -12.01 0.85 15.71
N ALA A 168 -12.49 -0.40 15.85
CA ALA A 168 -12.97 -0.95 17.13
C ALA A 168 -11.82 -1.16 18.13
N GLU A 169 -10.57 -1.16 17.68
CA GLU A 169 -9.39 -1.24 18.55
C GLU A 169 -9.03 0.09 19.19
N LEU A 170 -9.61 1.20 18.72
CA LEU A 170 -9.31 2.52 19.26
C LEU A 170 -9.86 2.69 20.70
N GLY A 171 -9.01 3.28 21.54
CA GLY A 171 -9.31 3.57 22.93
C GLY A 171 -9.10 2.38 23.87
N SER A 172 -9.83 2.37 24.99
CA SER A 172 -9.58 1.42 26.07
C SER A 172 -10.43 0.15 25.94
N ARG A 173 -9.76 -1.00 25.81
CA ARG A 173 -10.41 -2.32 25.92
C ARG A 173 -11.08 -2.55 27.28
N SER A 174 -10.56 -1.94 28.36
CA SER A 174 -11.21 -2.05 29.67
C SER A 174 -12.52 -1.28 29.74
N PHE A 175 -12.61 -0.12 29.07
CA PHE A 175 -13.85 0.64 28.94
C PHE A 175 -14.90 -0.15 28.15
N GLN A 176 -14.51 -0.72 27.00
CA GLN A 176 -15.38 -1.56 26.18
C GLN A 176 -15.96 -2.72 26.97
N ARG A 177 -15.12 -3.44 27.73
CA ARG A 177 -15.56 -4.54 28.60
C ARG A 177 -16.44 -4.08 29.75
N ALA A 178 -16.06 -3.00 30.45
CA ALA A 178 -16.80 -2.49 31.60
C ALA A 178 -18.21 -2.01 31.23
N HIS A 179 -18.38 -1.46 30.03
CA HIS A 179 -19.65 -0.92 29.57
C HIS A 179 -20.36 -1.78 28.52
N GLY A 180 -19.82 -2.96 28.15
CA GLY A 180 -20.43 -3.84 27.16
C GLY A 180 -20.59 -3.21 25.77
N VAL A 181 -19.68 -2.33 25.37
CA VAL A 181 -19.75 -1.59 24.10
C VAL A 181 -18.68 -2.05 23.11
N LYS A 182 -18.96 -1.92 21.81
CA LYS A 182 -18.02 -2.19 20.72
C LYS A 182 -16.96 -1.09 20.60
N TRP A 183 -17.37 0.16 20.77
CA TRP A 183 -16.49 1.31 20.55
C TRP A 183 -16.20 2.06 21.85
N SER A 184 -14.98 2.59 21.97
CA SER A 184 -14.57 3.43 23.09
C SER A 184 -15.07 4.87 22.94
N TYR A 185 -16.39 5.04 22.86
CA TYR A 185 -17.01 6.33 22.59
C TYR A 185 -18.34 6.47 23.33
N ILE A 186 -18.65 7.69 23.77
CA ILE A 186 -19.91 8.02 24.45
C ILE A 186 -20.63 9.16 23.75
N ALA A 187 -21.96 9.06 23.67
CA ALA A 187 -22.79 10.26 23.54
C ALA A 187 -23.01 10.88 24.91
N GLY A 188 -22.44 12.07 25.14
CA GLY A 188 -22.63 12.83 26.36
C GLY A 188 -24.09 13.25 26.54
N ALA A 189 -24.49 13.44 27.80
CA ALA A 189 -25.84 13.90 28.12
C ALA A 189 -26.06 15.35 27.65
N MET A 190 -27.24 15.62 27.10
CA MET A 190 -27.69 16.95 26.68
C MET A 190 -29.03 17.23 27.35
N ALA A 191 -29.08 18.26 28.20
CA ALA A 191 -30.19 18.55 29.11
C ALA A 191 -31.55 18.75 28.41
N GLY A 192 -32.63 18.74 29.19
CA GLY A 192 -34.00 18.93 28.70
C GLY A 192 -34.49 17.77 27.83
N GLY A 193 -33.89 16.59 27.94
CA GLY A 193 -34.20 15.43 27.11
C GLY A 193 -33.67 15.49 25.68
N ILE A 194 -32.78 16.44 25.34
CA ILE A 194 -32.15 16.52 24.01
C ILE A 194 -31.38 15.22 23.71
N ALA A 195 -30.64 14.70 24.69
CA ALA A 195 -30.16 13.32 24.64
C ALA A 195 -31.31 12.38 25.01
N SER A 196 -32.13 12.07 24.01
CA SER A 196 -33.40 11.37 24.16
C SER A 196 -33.26 9.85 24.30
N VAL A 197 -34.35 9.17 24.67
CA VAL A 197 -34.42 7.69 24.66
C VAL A 197 -34.12 7.14 23.26
N ASP A 198 -34.63 7.79 22.21
CA ASP A 198 -34.39 7.39 20.82
C ASP A 198 -32.90 7.43 20.46
N LEU A 199 -32.18 8.47 20.91
CA LEU A 199 -30.73 8.54 20.74
C LEU A 199 -30.02 7.39 21.47
N LEU A 200 -30.40 7.12 22.72
CA LEU A 200 -29.81 6.03 23.52
C LEU A 200 -30.01 4.67 22.86
N VAL A 201 -31.21 4.38 22.37
CA VAL A 201 -31.52 3.13 21.67
C VAL A 201 -30.74 3.02 20.36
N ALA A 202 -30.62 4.12 19.61
CA ALA A 202 -29.81 4.14 18.39
C ALA A 202 -28.32 3.88 18.67
N MET A 203 -27.77 4.52 19.71
CA MET A 203 -26.38 4.32 20.15
C MET A 203 -26.14 2.86 20.55
N ALA A 204 -27.03 2.27 21.37
CA ALA A 204 -26.89 0.89 21.81
C ALA A 204 -26.92 -0.10 20.64
N LYS A 205 -27.80 0.10 19.66
CA LYS A 205 -27.84 -0.72 18.42
C LYS A 205 -26.56 -0.64 17.61
N ALA A 206 -25.87 0.50 17.66
CA ALA A 206 -24.57 0.70 17.01
C ALA A 206 -23.37 0.17 17.85
N GLY A 207 -23.62 -0.43 19.02
CA GLY A 207 -22.59 -0.90 19.95
C GLY A 207 -21.91 0.24 20.71
N LEU A 208 -22.61 1.35 20.94
CA LEU A 208 -22.17 2.54 21.67
C LEU A 208 -22.97 2.70 22.96
N ILE A 209 -22.53 3.60 23.84
CA ILE A 209 -23.27 4.02 25.04
C ILE A 209 -23.66 5.50 24.92
N GLY A 210 -24.86 5.82 25.37
CA GLY A 210 -25.36 7.19 25.49
C GLY A 210 -25.90 7.48 26.89
N PHE A 211 -25.89 8.75 27.27
CA PHE A 211 -26.40 9.22 28.56
C PHE A 211 -27.64 10.09 28.38
N PHE A 212 -28.75 9.72 29.02
CA PHE A 212 -30.00 10.45 28.94
C PHE A 212 -29.89 11.84 29.55
N GLY A 213 -30.49 12.82 28.86
CA GLY A 213 -30.51 14.23 29.21
C GLY A 213 -31.47 14.63 30.33
N SER A 214 -31.32 14.08 31.53
CA SER A 214 -32.24 14.31 32.66
C SER A 214 -32.27 15.76 33.20
N GLY A 215 -31.25 16.56 32.90
CA GLY A 215 -31.11 17.92 33.44
C GLY A 215 -32.33 18.81 33.14
N GLY A 216 -32.90 19.42 34.16
CA GLY A 216 -34.06 20.31 34.03
C GLY A 216 -35.40 19.61 33.76
N LEU A 217 -35.44 18.26 33.73
CA LEU A 217 -36.68 17.51 33.65
C LEU A 217 -37.25 17.22 35.05
N PRO A 218 -38.59 17.20 35.21
CA PRO A 218 -39.22 16.73 36.45
C PRO A 218 -39.01 15.22 36.63
N LEU A 219 -39.09 14.75 37.87
CA LEU A 219 -38.78 13.36 38.22
C LEU A 219 -39.67 12.36 37.47
N GLU A 220 -40.94 12.70 37.28
CA GLU A 220 -41.92 11.86 36.56
C GLU A 220 -41.54 11.68 35.09
N ALA A 221 -40.96 12.72 34.46
CA ALA A 221 -40.47 12.64 33.09
C ALA A 221 -39.19 11.77 32.99
N VAL A 222 -38.31 11.86 33.99
CA VAL A 222 -37.12 11.01 34.08
C VAL A 222 -37.51 9.54 34.30
N GLU A 223 -38.50 9.27 35.15
CA GLU A 223 -39.04 7.93 35.38
C GLU A 223 -39.67 7.35 34.11
N ALA A 224 -40.51 8.12 33.41
CA ALA A 224 -41.09 7.71 32.14
C ALA A 224 -40.02 7.38 31.08
N ALA A 225 -38.95 8.19 31.01
CA ALA A 225 -37.82 7.93 30.13
C ALA A 225 -37.06 6.64 30.51
N LEU A 226 -36.89 6.38 31.81
CA LEU A 226 -36.24 5.16 32.31
C LEU A 226 -37.03 3.89 31.96
N GLN A 227 -38.35 3.92 32.17
CA GLN A 227 -39.23 2.80 31.80
C GLN A 227 -39.23 2.56 30.29
N ARG A 228 -39.27 3.64 29.51
CA ARG A 228 -39.22 3.56 28.05
C ARG A 228 -37.91 2.97 27.55
N VAL A 229 -36.77 3.44 28.05
CA VAL A 229 -35.46 2.92 27.61
C VAL A 229 -35.30 1.45 27.97
N GLN A 230 -35.72 1.01 29.17
CA GLN A 230 -35.66 -0.40 29.56
C GLN A 230 -36.48 -1.31 28.64
N LYS A 231 -37.61 -0.81 28.13
CA LYS A 231 -38.47 -1.54 27.18
C LYS A 231 -37.87 -1.60 25.77
N GLU A 232 -37.22 -0.53 25.32
CA GLU A 232 -36.76 -0.37 23.93
C GLU A 232 -35.28 -0.75 23.71
N MET A 233 -34.50 -0.88 24.80
CA MET A 233 -33.08 -1.20 24.73
C MET A 233 -32.86 -2.59 24.12
N PRO A 234 -31.98 -2.75 23.11
CA PRO A 234 -31.61 -4.08 22.62
C PRO A 234 -31.00 -4.93 23.73
N VAL A 235 -31.10 -6.26 23.58
CA VAL A 235 -30.48 -7.22 24.50
C VAL A 235 -28.97 -6.95 24.58
N GLY A 236 -28.46 -6.73 25.79
CA GLY A 236 -27.06 -6.39 26.04
C GLY A 236 -26.69 -4.92 25.78
N GLY A 237 -27.66 -4.05 25.48
CA GLY A 237 -27.43 -2.62 25.31
C GLY A 237 -27.20 -1.90 26.62
N SER A 238 -26.20 -1.01 26.63
CA SER A 238 -25.84 -0.19 27.79
C SER A 238 -26.30 1.25 27.62
N TYR A 239 -26.70 1.87 28.72
CA TYR A 239 -27.11 3.28 28.77
C TYR A 239 -26.80 3.88 30.14
N GLY A 240 -26.75 5.20 30.19
CA GLY A 240 -26.62 5.96 31.44
C GLY A 240 -27.66 7.07 31.53
N PHE A 241 -27.77 7.66 32.72
CA PHE A 241 -28.59 8.85 32.98
C PHE A 241 -27.70 9.90 33.59
N ASN A 242 -27.88 11.15 33.17
CA ASN A 242 -27.16 12.26 33.77
C ASN A 242 -27.61 12.47 35.22
N LEU A 243 -26.68 12.82 36.09
CA LEU A 243 -26.96 13.30 37.45
C LEU A 243 -26.20 14.62 37.59
N LEU A 244 -26.89 15.72 37.28
CA LEU A 244 -26.30 17.05 37.38
C LEU A 244 -26.29 17.50 38.83
N HIS A 245 -25.14 17.99 39.28
CA HIS A 245 -25.05 18.76 40.50
C HIS A 245 -25.70 20.12 40.28
N ASN A 246 -26.45 20.58 41.28
CA ASN A 246 -27.10 21.87 41.36
C ASN A 246 -26.84 22.45 42.75
#